data_AF-A0A5C3FVC4-F1
#
_entry.id   AF-A0A5C3FVC4-F1
#
_cell.length_a   1.000
_cell.length_b   1.000
_cell.length_c   1.000
_cell.angle_alpha   90.00
_cell.angle_beta   90.00
_cell.angle_gamma   90.00
#
_symmetry.space_group_name_H-M   'P 1'
#
loop_
_entity.id
_entity.type
_entity.pdbx_description
1 polymer ?
#
loop_
_entity_poly.entity_id
_entity_poly.type
_entity_poly.pdbx_seq_one_letter_code
_entity_poly.pdbx_strand_id
1 'polypeptide(L)'
;MWPAAAVYTGHTSASKMPVQSSILAISPTLTQRATPAGSHHTCVCYSVRKPEQPEEPEVYRDGEPSIVATDRAIAQLKKVAERENSSSLALRVAVEPGGCHGYQYKMEITEEVEDDDFQFEVHPGVSILVDSISLALVRGSTIDYVTELIGSQFAIKDNPQAKGAGCGCGVSWEPAL
;
A
#
# COMPACT_ATOMS: atom_id res chain seq x y z
N MET A 1 30.25 -39.48 38.71
CA MET A 1 29.90 -40.25 39.92
C MET A 1 28.74 -39.53 40.60
N TRP A 2 27.54 -40.13 40.53
CA TRP A 2 26.27 -39.79 41.22
C TRP A 2 26.37 -40.00 42.75
N PRO A 3 25.32 -39.84 43.61
CA PRO A 3 23.85 -39.72 43.37
C PRO A 3 23.20 -38.59 44.23
N ALA A 4 21.89 -38.47 44.50
CA ALA A 4 20.60 -38.65 43.83
C ALA A 4 19.51 -38.15 44.81
N ALA A 5 18.37 -37.73 44.25
CA ALA A 5 17.00 -37.85 44.78
C ALA A 5 16.60 -37.23 46.14
N ALA A 6 15.57 -36.37 46.09
CA ALA A 6 14.46 -36.43 47.04
C ALA A 6 13.17 -35.97 46.35
N VAL A 7 12.29 -36.95 46.11
CA VAL A 7 10.88 -36.79 45.75
C VAL A 7 10.11 -36.55 47.05
N TYR A 8 9.21 -35.56 47.07
CA TYR A 8 8.19 -35.49 48.12
C TYR A 8 6.82 -35.19 47.50
N THR A 9 5.94 -36.17 47.62
CA THR A 9 4.51 -36.09 47.35
C THR A 9 3.81 -35.56 48.61
N GLY A 10 2.81 -34.69 48.42
CA GLY A 10 1.99 -34.16 49.49
C GLY A 10 0.56 -33.95 49.00
N HIS A 11 -0.37 -34.67 49.62
CA HIS A 11 -1.79 -34.78 49.27
C HIS A 11 -2.65 -33.73 50.01
N THR A 12 -3.92 -33.67 49.57
CA THR A 12 -5.17 -33.42 50.31
C THR A 12 -5.71 -32.00 50.58
N SER A 13 -6.89 -31.78 49.98
CA SER A 13 -8.18 -31.48 50.63
C SER A 13 -8.58 -30.02 50.91
N ALA A 14 -9.53 -29.57 50.08
CA ALA A 14 -10.75 -28.81 50.37
C ALA A 14 -10.86 -28.02 51.69
N SER A 15 -11.24 -26.74 51.61
CA SER A 15 -12.57 -26.31 52.06
C SER A 15 -12.83 -24.80 51.89
N LYS A 16 -14.11 -24.50 51.62
CA LYS A 16 -14.91 -23.35 52.07
C LYS A 16 -14.76 -21.97 51.38
N MET A 17 -15.78 -21.69 50.56
CA MET A 17 -16.41 -20.35 50.44
C MET A 17 -17.24 -20.03 51.71
N PRO A 18 -17.60 -18.77 52.02
CA PRO A 18 -18.80 -18.13 51.41
C PRO A 18 -18.65 -16.62 51.08
N VAL A 19 -19.24 -16.15 49.98
CA VAL A 19 -20.52 -15.38 49.83
C VAL A 19 -20.46 -13.93 50.38
N GLN A 20 -20.63 -12.95 49.47
CA GLN A 20 -21.74 -11.97 49.41
C GLN A 20 -21.33 -10.78 48.54
N SER A 21 -21.94 -10.61 47.36
CA SER A 21 -23.17 -9.83 47.09
C SER A 21 -22.77 -8.47 46.51
N SER A 22 -23.12 -8.18 45.25
CA SER A 22 -24.12 -7.16 44.88
C SER A 22 -23.59 -6.54 43.57
N ILE A 23 -24.29 -6.21 42.49
CA ILE A 23 -25.69 -6.04 42.14
C ILE A 23 -25.75 -6.13 40.60
N LEU A 24 -26.88 -6.62 40.10
CA LEU A 24 -27.27 -6.66 38.69
C LEU A 24 -27.28 -5.27 38.05
N ALA A 25 -26.66 -5.13 36.88
CA ALA A 25 -27.08 -4.16 35.88
C ALA A 25 -27.06 -4.84 34.50
N ILE A 26 -28.27 -5.13 34.03
CA ILE A 26 -28.59 -5.71 32.73
C ILE A 26 -28.55 -4.58 31.68
N SER A 27 -28.03 -4.93 30.51
CA SER A 27 -27.70 -4.13 29.33
C SER A 27 -28.81 -3.18 28.84
N PRO A 28 -28.44 -2.25 27.93
CA PRO A 28 -28.83 -2.55 26.57
C PRO A 28 -27.64 -2.57 25.61
N THR A 29 -27.65 -3.64 24.82
CA THR A 29 -26.95 -3.84 23.56
C THR A 29 -26.96 -2.56 22.73
N LEU A 30 -25.83 -1.84 22.70
CA LEU A 30 -25.57 -0.94 21.58
C LEU A 30 -25.20 -1.83 20.41
N THR A 31 -26.22 -2.27 19.67
CA THR A 31 -26.08 -2.69 18.29
C THR A 31 -25.45 -1.51 17.54
N GLN A 32 -24.12 -1.45 17.51
CA GLN A 32 -23.46 -0.71 16.46
C GLN A 32 -23.77 -1.46 15.17
N ARG A 33 -24.84 -1.00 14.52
CA ARG A 33 -25.01 -1.10 13.09
C ARG A 33 -23.78 -0.39 12.50
N ALA A 34 -22.70 -1.13 12.31
CA ALA A 34 -21.68 -0.76 11.35
C ALA A 34 -22.40 -0.69 10.01
N THR A 35 -22.70 0.53 9.61
CA THR A 35 -23.07 0.84 8.23
C THR A 35 -21.86 0.42 7.39
N PRO A 36 -22.01 -0.40 6.34
CA PRO A 36 -20.92 -0.56 5.39
C PRO A 36 -20.88 0.73 4.57
N ALA A 37 -20.14 1.72 5.07
CA ALA A 37 -19.66 2.77 4.18
C ALA A 37 -18.64 2.07 3.28
N GLY A 38 -19.02 1.82 2.03
CA GLY A 38 -18.10 1.42 0.97
C GLY A 38 -17.07 2.53 0.80
N SER A 39 -16.02 2.48 1.61
CA SER A 39 -14.87 3.36 1.56
C SER A 39 -13.71 2.48 1.14
N HIS A 40 -13.37 2.55 -0.14
CA HIS A 40 -12.08 2.07 -0.60
C HIS A 40 -11.05 2.88 0.19
N HIS A 41 -10.27 2.21 1.04
CA HIS A 41 -9.27 2.87 1.85
C HIS A 41 -8.11 3.19 0.89
N THR A 42 -7.64 4.42 0.91
CA THR A 42 -6.51 4.85 0.08
C THR A 42 -5.40 5.25 1.01
N CYS A 43 -4.20 4.71 0.76
CA CYS A 43 -3.02 5.01 1.55
C CYS A 43 -2.22 6.10 0.83
N VAL A 44 -2.11 7.28 1.43
CA VAL A 44 -1.25 8.36 0.93
C VAL A 44 0.16 8.13 1.45
N CYS A 45 1.13 8.11 0.55
CA CYS A 45 2.50 7.74 0.85
C CYS A 45 3.45 8.83 0.37
N TYR A 46 4.44 9.12 1.19
CA TYR A 46 5.53 10.04 0.87
C TYR A 46 6.79 9.23 0.54
N SER A 47 7.67 9.81 -0.25
CA SER A 47 8.92 9.16 -0.64
C SER A 47 9.81 8.91 0.58
N VAL A 48 10.22 7.65 0.75
CA VAL A 48 11.14 7.16 1.79
C VAL A 48 12.59 7.22 1.30
N ARG A 49 12.82 7.07 0.00
CA ARG A 49 14.10 7.35 -0.66
C ARG A 49 13.91 8.37 -1.76
N LYS A 50 14.74 9.40 -1.72
CA LYS A 50 14.88 10.44 -2.72
C LYS A 50 16.23 10.25 -3.44
N PRO A 51 16.31 10.39 -4.76
CA PRO A 51 17.56 10.25 -5.51
C PRO A 51 18.60 11.28 -5.06
N GLU A 52 19.88 10.86 -5.03
CA GLU A 52 20.99 11.63 -4.43
C GLU A 52 21.39 12.86 -5.28
N GLN A 53 21.16 12.81 -6.60
CA GLN A 53 21.27 13.95 -7.51
C GLN A 53 20.26 13.81 -8.65
N PRO A 54 19.07 14.43 -8.57
CA PRO A 54 18.14 14.44 -9.70
C PRO A 54 18.80 15.21 -10.86
N GLU A 55 18.96 14.55 -12.00
CA GLU A 55 19.61 15.14 -13.20
C GLU A 55 18.91 16.42 -13.70
N GLU A 56 17.64 16.63 -13.33
CA GLU A 56 16.92 17.88 -13.56
C GLU A 56 16.38 18.51 -12.26
N PRO A 57 16.90 19.68 -11.82
CA PRO A 57 16.53 20.31 -10.56
C PRO A 57 15.12 20.95 -10.54
N GLU A 58 14.36 20.92 -11.65
CA GLU A 58 13.03 21.55 -11.73
C GLU A 58 11.88 20.64 -11.28
N VAL A 59 12.10 19.33 -11.14
CA VAL A 59 11.08 18.33 -10.79
C VAL A 59 10.41 18.59 -9.41
N TYR A 60 11.05 19.37 -8.54
CA TYR A 60 10.54 19.72 -7.20
C TYR A 60 9.82 21.05 -7.11
N ARG A 61 9.67 21.81 -8.21
CA ARG A 61 9.18 23.20 -8.13
C ARG A 61 7.76 23.33 -7.58
N ASP A 62 6.94 22.27 -7.61
CA ASP A 62 5.50 22.35 -7.35
C ASP A 62 4.96 21.49 -6.19
N GLY A 63 5.82 20.91 -5.34
CA GLY A 63 5.43 20.35 -4.03
C GLY A 63 6.04 19.01 -3.65
N GLU A 64 5.65 18.49 -2.48
CA GLU A 64 6.18 17.23 -1.93
C GLU A 64 5.87 16.02 -2.83
N PRO A 65 6.83 15.09 -3.01
CA PRO A 65 6.62 13.85 -3.74
C PRO A 65 5.60 12.98 -2.99
N SER A 66 4.43 12.79 -3.57
CA SER A 66 3.35 11.99 -2.98
C SER A 66 2.68 11.10 -4.01
N ILE A 67 2.37 9.87 -3.62
CA ILE A 67 1.58 8.91 -4.40
C ILE A 67 0.55 8.27 -3.48
N VAL A 68 -0.61 7.94 -4.04
CA VAL A 68 -1.68 7.24 -3.32
C VAL A 68 -1.82 5.83 -3.89
N ALA A 69 -2.00 4.83 -3.03
CA ALA A 69 -2.30 3.47 -3.46
C ALA A 69 -3.63 2.99 -2.89
N THR A 70 -4.43 2.30 -3.70
CA THR A 70 -5.65 1.63 -3.21
C THR A 70 -5.31 0.30 -2.54
N ASP A 71 -6.19 -0.18 -1.67
CA ASP A 71 -5.99 -1.48 -1.01
C ASP A 71 -5.93 -2.64 -1.98
N ARG A 72 -6.62 -2.51 -3.13
CA ARG A 72 -6.57 -3.52 -4.19
C ARG A 72 -5.18 -3.60 -4.79
N ALA A 73 -4.55 -2.45 -5.04
CA ALA A 73 -3.17 -2.40 -5.50
C ALA A 73 -2.23 -2.99 -4.45
N ILE A 74 -2.34 -2.58 -3.19
CA ILE A 74 -1.51 -3.09 -2.09
C ILE A 74 -1.68 -4.60 -1.92
N ALA A 75 -2.92 -5.09 -1.89
CA ALA A 75 -3.21 -6.51 -1.76
C ALA A 75 -2.68 -7.32 -2.95
N GLN A 76 -2.75 -6.77 -4.17
CA GLN A 76 -2.20 -7.43 -5.33
C GLN A 76 -0.68 -7.50 -5.29
N LEU A 77 0.00 -6.42 -4.90
CA LEU A 77 1.46 -6.42 -4.76
C LEU A 77 1.92 -7.43 -3.71
N LYS A 78 1.22 -7.53 -2.57
CA LYS A 78 1.48 -8.57 -1.57
C LYS A 78 1.36 -9.98 -2.15
N LYS A 79 0.29 -10.26 -2.91
CA LYS A 79 0.10 -11.57 -3.55
C LYS A 79 1.22 -11.90 -4.54
N VAL A 80 1.67 -10.91 -5.31
CA VAL A 80 2.80 -11.11 -6.24
C VAL A 80 4.07 -11.39 -5.45
N ALA A 81 4.36 -10.59 -4.41
CA ALA A 81 5.52 -10.80 -3.53
C ALA A 81 5.54 -12.19 -2.87
N GLU A 82 4.39 -12.65 -2.36
CA GLU A 82 4.23 -13.99 -1.78
C GLU A 82 4.45 -15.10 -2.82
N ARG A 83 3.95 -14.92 -4.04
CA ARG A 83 4.07 -15.91 -5.11
C ARG A 83 5.51 -16.06 -5.61
N GLU A 84 6.22 -14.95 -5.74
CA GLU A 84 7.63 -14.95 -6.17
C GLU A 84 8.60 -15.18 -4.98
N ASN A 85 8.09 -15.30 -3.76
CA ASN A 85 8.86 -15.47 -2.52
C ASN A 85 9.94 -14.38 -2.33
N SER A 86 9.58 -13.14 -2.66
CA SER A 86 10.49 -12.00 -2.60
C SER A 86 9.81 -10.79 -1.98
N SER A 87 10.34 -10.34 -0.83
CA SER A 87 9.84 -9.18 -0.09
C SER A 87 10.40 -7.85 -0.60
N SER A 88 11.34 -7.88 -1.55
CA SER A 88 11.93 -6.70 -2.19
C SER A 88 11.19 -6.26 -3.45
N LEU A 89 10.18 -7.02 -3.88
CA LEU A 89 9.39 -6.67 -5.06
C LEU A 89 8.64 -5.35 -4.87
N ALA A 90 8.76 -4.49 -5.87
CA ALA A 90 8.12 -3.21 -5.94
C ALA A 90 7.43 -3.02 -7.29
N LEU A 91 6.39 -2.18 -7.31
CA LEU A 91 5.79 -1.70 -8.55
C LEU A 91 6.56 -0.48 -9.02
N ARG A 92 7.27 -0.57 -10.13
CA ARG A 92 7.86 0.58 -10.79
C ARG A 92 6.85 1.24 -11.73
N VAL A 93 6.71 2.54 -11.61
CA VAL A 93 5.84 3.39 -12.43
C VAL A 93 6.71 4.37 -13.19
N ALA A 94 6.60 4.33 -14.51
CA ALA A 94 7.23 5.27 -15.42
C ALA A 94 6.21 5.84 -16.39
N VAL A 95 6.53 6.99 -16.96
CA VAL A 95 5.76 7.69 -17.98
C VAL A 95 6.63 7.84 -19.20
N GLU A 96 6.21 7.24 -20.31
CA GLU A 96 6.91 7.33 -21.58
C GLU A 96 6.17 8.26 -22.53
N PRO A 97 6.87 8.95 -23.46
CA PRO A 97 6.21 9.61 -24.57
C PRO A 97 5.52 8.55 -25.44
N GLY A 98 4.20 8.70 -25.60
CA GLY A 98 3.38 7.87 -26.46
C GLY A 98 3.32 8.40 -27.90
N GLY A 99 2.37 7.89 -28.68
CA GLY A 99 2.10 8.35 -30.04
C GLY A 99 1.41 9.71 -30.10
N CYS A 100 0.52 9.91 -31.09
CA CYS A 100 -0.19 11.19 -31.29
C CYS A 100 -1.05 11.70 -30.11
N HIS A 101 -1.19 10.92 -29.03
CA HIS A 101 -2.08 11.17 -27.90
C HIS A 101 -1.35 11.57 -26.60
N GLY A 102 -0.05 11.88 -26.67
CA GLY A 102 0.70 12.41 -25.53
C GLY A 102 1.54 11.35 -24.83
N TYR A 103 1.32 11.13 -23.54
CA TYR A 103 2.11 10.23 -22.70
C TYR A 103 1.39 8.91 -22.43
N GLN A 104 2.14 7.88 -22.08
CA GLN A 104 1.65 6.56 -21.68
C GLN A 104 2.24 6.13 -20.33
N TYR A 105 1.44 5.44 -19.53
CA TYR A 105 1.93 4.84 -18.29
C TYR A 105 2.56 3.48 -18.55
N LYS A 106 3.74 3.26 -17.98
CA LYS A 106 4.43 1.97 -17.95
C LYS A 106 4.53 1.51 -16.50
N MET A 107 4.14 0.27 -16.26
CA MET A 107 4.12 -0.33 -14.94
C MET A 107 4.81 -1.68 -15.00
N GLU A 108 5.78 -1.89 -14.12
CA GLU A 108 6.59 -3.10 -14.08
C GLU A 108 6.79 -3.56 -12.64
N ILE A 109 6.89 -4.87 -12.44
CA ILE A 109 7.24 -5.44 -11.15
C ILE A 109 8.73 -5.75 -11.16
N THR A 110 9.48 -5.14 -10.25
CA THR A 110 10.95 -5.28 -10.19
C THR A 110 11.43 -5.35 -8.74
N GLU A 111 12.60 -5.93 -8.53
CA GLU A 111 13.35 -5.87 -7.26
C GLU A 111 14.48 -4.84 -7.30
N GLU A 112 14.84 -4.40 -8.51
CA GLU A 112 15.92 -3.46 -8.75
C GLU A 112 15.41 -2.03 -8.51
N VAL A 113 16.08 -1.32 -7.62
CA VAL A 113 15.85 0.11 -7.37
C VAL A 113 16.98 0.86 -8.05
N GLU A 114 16.63 1.74 -8.99
CA GLU A 114 17.62 2.57 -9.66
C GLU A 114 17.93 3.84 -8.86
N ASP A 115 19.07 4.47 -9.16
CA ASP A 115 19.57 5.63 -8.41
C ASP A 115 18.65 6.87 -8.53
N ASP A 116 17.90 6.97 -9.63
CA ASP A 116 16.92 8.03 -9.92
C ASP A 116 15.48 7.71 -9.48
N ASP A 117 15.26 6.54 -8.87
CA ASP A 117 13.93 6.13 -8.42
C ASP A 117 13.59 6.73 -7.05
N PHE A 118 12.39 7.27 -6.96
CA PHE A 118 11.75 7.57 -5.69
C PHE A 118 11.05 6.32 -5.17
N GLN A 119 11.40 5.90 -3.96
CA GLN A 119 10.75 4.78 -3.29
C GLN A 119 9.66 5.27 -2.35
N PHE A 120 8.43 4.80 -2.53
CA PHE A 120 7.28 5.03 -1.68
C PHE A 120 6.89 3.73 -0.98
N GLU A 121 6.98 3.69 0.34
CA GLU A 121 6.49 2.55 1.12
C GLU A 121 5.00 2.74 1.40
N VAL A 122 4.15 1.92 0.78
CA VAL A 122 2.69 2.04 0.87
C VAL A 122 2.07 1.15 1.95
N HIS A 123 2.81 0.12 2.33
CA HIS A 123 2.52 -0.78 3.43
C HIS A 123 3.85 -1.45 3.82
N PRO A 124 4.05 -1.89 5.08
CA PRO A 124 5.19 -2.70 5.45
C PRO A 124 5.47 -3.82 4.44
N GLY A 125 6.65 -3.78 3.82
CA GLY A 125 7.09 -4.76 2.82
C GLY A 125 6.47 -4.61 1.42
N VAL A 126 5.78 -3.49 1.12
CA VAL A 126 5.22 -3.18 -0.19
C VAL A 126 5.68 -1.80 -0.61
N SER A 127 6.48 -1.75 -1.68
CA SER A 127 7.04 -0.52 -2.20
C SER A 127 6.52 -0.21 -3.61
N ILE A 128 6.48 1.08 -3.92
CA ILE A 128 6.26 1.61 -5.26
C ILE A 128 7.47 2.46 -5.62
N LEU A 129 8.03 2.25 -6.80
CA LEU A 129 9.13 3.03 -7.35
C LEU A 129 8.58 3.96 -8.43
N VAL A 130 9.03 5.20 -8.47
CA VAL A 130 8.69 6.15 -9.53
C VAL A 130 9.95 6.89 -9.93
N ASP A 131 10.31 6.86 -11.21
CA ASP A 131 11.47 7.62 -11.67
C ASP A 131 11.26 9.13 -11.51
N SER A 132 12.35 9.88 -11.41
CA SER A 132 12.32 11.30 -11.10
C SER A 132 11.52 12.13 -12.11
N ILE A 133 11.66 11.87 -13.41
CA ILE A 133 10.95 12.60 -14.47
C ILE A 133 9.45 12.29 -14.41
N SER A 134 9.09 11.02 -14.30
CA SER A 134 7.71 10.57 -14.20
C SER A 134 7.02 11.07 -12.97
N LEU A 135 7.73 11.24 -11.86
CA LEU A 135 7.13 11.71 -10.62
C LEU A 135 6.48 13.08 -10.79
N ALA A 136 7.08 14.01 -11.55
CA ALA A 136 6.45 15.29 -11.87
C ALA A 136 5.11 15.12 -12.60
N LEU A 137 4.98 14.05 -13.39
CA LEU A 137 3.83 13.74 -14.24
C LEU A 137 2.75 12.90 -13.53
N VAL A 138 3.08 12.17 -12.45
CA VAL A 138 2.12 11.34 -11.69
C VAL A 138 1.94 11.76 -10.24
N ARG A 139 2.55 12.86 -9.81
CA ARG A 139 2.45 13.35 -8.43
C ARG A 139 1.00 13.51 -7.98
N GLY A 140 0.66 12.90 -6.85
CA GLY A 140 -0.67 12.93 -6.25
C GLY A 140 -1.67 11.98 -6.89
N SER A 141 -1.26 11.19 -7.88
CA SER A 141 -2.12 10.21 -8.53
C SER A 141 -2.41 9.02 -7.62
N THR A 142 -3.52 8.33 -7.92
CA THR A 142 -3.93 7.09 -7.25
C THR A 142 -3.60 5.87 -8.09
N ILE A 143 -2.73 5.00 -7.59
CA ILE A 143 -2.43 3.70 -8.18
C ILE A 143 -3.47 2.69 -7.70
N ASP A 144 -4.15 2.05 -8.64
CA ASP A 144 -5.20 1.07 -8.40
C ASP A 144 -4.91 -0.24 -9.14
N TYR A 145 -5.56 -1.32 -8.72
CA TYR A 145 -5.57 -2.59 -9.45
C TYR A 145 -6.98 -2.85 -9.96
N VAL A 146 -7.13 -2.84 -11.27
CA VAL A 146 -8.42 -2.96 -11.96
C VAL A 146 -8.54 -4.36 -12.52
N THR A 147 -9.67 -5.01 -12.25
CA THR A 147 -10.03 -6.31 -12.80
C THR A 147 -11.22 -6.13 -13.73
N GLU A 148 -11.02 -6.39 -15.01
CA GLU A 148 -12.04 -6.35 -16.06
C GLU A 148 -12.29 -7.75 -16.63
N LEU A 149 -13.25 -7.87 -17.55
CA LEU A 149 -13.59 -9.15 -18.17
C LEU A 149 -12.43 -9.73 -19.00
N ILE A 150 -11.66 -8.85 -19.63
CA ILE A 150 -10.56 -9.21 -20.54
C ILE A 150 -9.22 -9.42 -19.83
N GLY A 151 -9.13 -9.09 -18.54
CA GLY A 151 -7.89 -9.17 -17.79
C GLY A 151 -7.86 -8.23 -16.59
N SER A 152 -6.76 -8.26 -15.85
CA SER A 152 -6.53 -7.41 -14.71
C SER A 152 -5.17 -6.75 -14.79
N GLN A 153 -5.09 -5.46 -14.51
CA GLN A 153 -3.81 -4.74 -14.48
C GLN A 153 -3.79 -3.62 -13.43
N PHE A 154 -2.59 -3.12 -13.16
CA PHE A 154 -2.43 -1.86 -12.44
C PHE A 154 -2.82 -0.68 -13.34
N ALA A 155 -3.48 0.33 -12.77
CA ALA A 155 -3.89 1.52 -13.49
C ALA A 155 -3.68 2.76 -12.62
N ILE A 156 -3.33 3.87 -13.25
CA ILE A 156 -3.27 5.17 -12.58
C ILE A 156 -4.61 5.89 -12.76
N LYS A 157 -5.15 6.38 -11.65
CA LYS A 157 -6.42 7.11 -11.55
C LYS A 157 -6.20 8.46 -10.89
N ASP A 158 -7.13 9.37 -11.17
CA ASP A 158 -7.20 10.69 -10.54
C ASP A 158 -5.86 11.44 -10.59
N ASN A 159 -5.16 11.40 -11.72
CA ASN A 159 -3.90 12.11 -11.90
C ASN A 159 -4.16 13.62 -12.02
N PRO A 160 -3.75 14.44 -11.02
CA PRO A 160 -3.98 15.89 -11.05
C PRO A 160 -3.16 16.60 -12.14
N GLN A 161 -2.13 15.95 -12.68
CA GLN A 161 -1.28 16.48 -13.74
C GLN A 161 -1.84 16.19 -15.14
N ALA A 162 -2.92 15.41 -15.27
CA ALA A 162 -3.51 15.10 -16.56
C ALA A 162 -4.57 16.14 -16.97
N LYS A 163 -4.49 16.65 -18.20
CA LYS A 163 -5.54 17.47 -18.82
C LYS A 163 -6.62 16.58 -19.43
N GLY A 164 -7.87 16.85 -19.06
CA GLY A 164 -9.06 16.21 -19.64
C GLY A 164 -9.28 14.75 -19.22
N ALA A 165 -10.31 14.13 -19.78
CA ALA A 165 -10.44 12.68 -19.77
C ALA A 165 -9.57 12.16 -20.93
N GLY A 166 -8.50 11.42 -20.64
CA GLY A 166 -7.58 10.89 -21.66
C GLY A 166 -8.24 10.00 -22.72
N CYS A 167 -7.44 9.27 -23.51
CA CYS A 167 -7.99 8.31 -24.46
C CYS A 167 -8.91 7.32 -23.71
N GLY A 168 -10.08 6.97 -24.26
CA GLY A 168 -11.13 6.22 -23.55
C GLY A 168 -10.73 4.84 -22.99
N CYS A 169 -9.51 4.37 -23.28
CA CYS A 169 -8.89 3.19 -22.69
C CYS A 169 -8.05 3.46 -21.43
N GLY A 170 -7.86 4.72 -21.00
CA GLY A 170 -7.21 5.10 -19.73
C GLY A 170 -5.69 4.91 -19.67
N VAL A 171 -5.04 4.47 -20.75
CA VAL A 171 -3.58 4.21 -20.79
C VAL A 171 -2.75 5.39 -21.29
N SER A 172 -3.39 6.43 -21.82
CA SER A 172 -2.72 7.59 -22.40
C SER A 172 -3.45 8.91 -22.11
N TRP A 173 -2.67 9.99 -21.96
CA TRP A 173 -3.14 11.30 -21.48
C TRP A 173 -2.20 12.43 -21.90
N GLU A 174 -2.69 13.67 -21.83
CA GLU A 174 -1.94 14.90 -22.13
C GLU A 174 -1.61 15.65 -20.83
N PRO A 175 -0.40 16.20 -20.68
CA PRO A 175 -0.01 16.81 -19.42
C PRO A 175 -0.53 18.24 -19.27
N ALA A 176 -0.79 18.59 -18.02
CA ALA A 176 -1.25 19.90 -17.60
C ALA A 176 -0.13 20.94 -17.49
N LEU A 177 0.78 20.98 -18.48
CA LEU A 177 1.84 21.98 -18.57
C LEU A 177 1.31 23.37 -18.96
#